data_AF-A0A370BIJ9-F1
#
_entry.id   AF-A0A370BIJ9-F1
#
_cell.length_a   1.000
_cell.length_b   1.000
_cell.length_c   1.000
_cell.angle_alpha   90.00
_cell.angle_beta   90.00
_cell.angle_gamma   90.00
#
_symmetry.space_group_name_H-M   'P 1'
#
loop_
_entity.id
_entity.type
_entity.pdbx_description
1 polymer ?
#
loop_
_entity_poly.entity_id
_entity_poly.type
_entity_poly.pdbx_seq_one_letter_code
_entity_poly.pdbx_strand_id
1 'polypeptide(L)'
;GPPGCRRFPGGGIRAVLDHIRSRGMVPGLWLEPEVIGVRSPLATTLPAGAFFQRDGVRITERGRHQLDLRHPAARAHLDATLERIVGEWGVGYLKLDYNISVSPGTLAPGDLSPGGGLLGHARAYLDWLSAALDRYPDLVVENCASGGMRMDGASLAVAQLQSTSDQQDPLHYPPIAASAPTAVPPEQGAVWAYPQPEFGPDEIAFTLGGALLGRIHLSGHLDHMSPAQLALVREAIAVYKSVRADLPGAVPFWPLGLPGWTDAWCALGLRAGDTSYVSLWRRDGAAGRVLPVPHLAGRDVHAEILHPAAAAGTVEWRAEGAELHVELEPRTPACLLVRLTAGDRENASKSFGTGRSTQDG
;
A
#
# COMPACT_ATOMS: atom_id res chain seq x y z
N GLY A 1 -6.80 -1.57 -34.61
CA GLY A 1 -5.34 -1.39 -34.45
C GLY A 1 -4.98 -1.70 -33.01
N PRO A 2 -3.74 -2.15 -32.71
CA PRO A 2 -3.34 -2.37 -31.33
C PRO A 2 -3.48 -1.07 -30.53
N PRO A 3 -3.82 -1.14 -29.23
CA PRO A 3 -4.00 0.05 -28.42
C PRO A 3 -2.73 0.91 -28.45
N GLY A 4 -2.88 2.20 -28.74
CA GLY A 4 -1.84 3.18 -28.39
C GLY A 4 -0.86 3.62 -29.47
N CYS A 5 -1.01 3.34 -30.77
CA CYS A 5 -0.06 3.89 -31.78
C CYS A 5 0.11 5.43 -31.74
N ARG A 6 -0.88 6.15 -31.21
CA ARG A 6 -0.82 7.61 -31.03
C ARG A 6 -0.14 8.06 -29.72
N ARG A 7 -0.16 7.23 -28.68
CA ARG A 7 0.48 7.50 -27.37
C ARG A 7 1.86 6.87 -27.23
N PHE A 8 2.07 5.73 -27.88
CA PHE A 8 3.32 4.95 -27.91
C PHE A 8 3.75 4.73 -29.37
N PRO A 9 4.41 5.71 -30.00
CA PRO A 9 4.92 5.57 -31.36
C PRO A 9 6.13 4.61 -31.40
N GLY A 10 6.55 4.20 -32.60
CA GLY A 10 7.90 3.63 -32.84
C GLY A 10 8.27 2.35 -32.06
N GLY A 11 7.33 1.41 -31.91
CA GLY A 11 7.54 0.16 -31.16
C GLY A 11 6.42 -0.16 -30.15
N GLY A 12 5.47 0.77 -29.99
CA GLY A 12 4.32 0.57 -29.11
C GLY A 12 4.72 0.53 -27.64
N ILE A 13 3.84 -0.01 -26.80
CA ILE A 13 4.09 -0.11 -25.36
C ILE A 13 5.34 -0.95 -25.05
N ARG A 14 5.67 -1.95 -25.89
CA ARG A 14 6.85 -2.82 -25.69
C ARG A 14 8.15 -2.03 -25.61
N ALA A 15 8.35 -1.02 -26.46
CA ALA A 15 9.54 -0.18 -26.39
C ALA A 15 9.71 0.51 -25.03
N VAL A 16 8.60 0.92 -24.39
CA VAL A 16 8.62 1.51 -23.04
C VAL A 16 8.95 0.45 -21.99
N LEU A 17 8.34 -0.74 -22.06
CA LEU A 17 8.63 -1.84 -21.13
C LEU A 17 10.10 -2.29 -21.24
N ASP A 18 10.62 -2.37 -22.47
CA ASP A 18 12.02 -2.71 -22.75
C ASP A 18 12.97 -1.65 -22.19
N HIS A 19 12.62 -0.37 -22.33
CA HIS A 19 13.39 0.71 -21.73
C HIS A 19 13.43 0.60 -20.20
N ILE A 20 12.29 0.38 -19.55
CA ILE A 20 12.21 0.17 -18.09
C ILE A 20 13.14 -0.98 -17.66
N ARG A 21 13.09 -2.11 -18.36
CA ARG A 21 13.97 -3.27 -18.11
C ARG A 21 15.44 -2.94 -18.32
N SER A 22 15.79 -2.17 -19.35
CA SER A 22 17.18 -1.73 -19.60
C SER A 22 17.75 -0.87 -18.46
N ARG A 23 16.89 -0.31 -17.61
CA ARG A 23 17.25 0.45 -16.41
C ARG A 23 17.26 -0.41 -15.13
N GLY A 24 17.12 -1.72 -15.25
CA GLY A 24 17.12 -2.67 -14.12
C GLY A 24 15.83 -2.68 -13.30
N MET A 25 14.71 -2.20 -13.87
CA MET A 25 13.40 -2.16 -13.21
C MET A 25 12.45 -3.20 -13.79
N VAL A 26 11.49 -3.65 -12.98
CA VAL A 26 10.41 -4.52 -13.43
C VAL A 26 9.26 -3.66 -13.96
N PRO A 27 8.85 -3.82 -15.24
CA PRO A 27 7.72 -3.08 -15.77
C PRO A 27 6.40 -3.62 -15.20
N GLY A 28 5.51 -2.69 -14.88
CA GLY A 28 4.15 -2.96 -14.41
C GLY A 28 3.09 -2.32 -15.29
N LEU A 29 1.87 -2.86 -15.30
CA LEU A 29 0.71 -2.28 -15.98
C LEU A 29 -0.52 -2.23 -15.08
N TRP A 30 -1.38 -1.24 -15.34
CA TRP A 30 -2.72 -1.15 -14.78
C TRP A 30 -3.73 -1.75 -15.75
N LEU A 31 -4.67 -2.55 -15.25
CA LEU A 31 -5.75 -3.16 -16.02
C LEU A 31 -7.05 -3.09 -15.22
N GLU A 32 -8.18 -3.02 -15.91
CA GLU A 32 -9.53 -3.22 -15.34
C GLU A 32 -10.15 -4.46 -16.03
N PRO A 33 -9.75 -5.69 -15.63
CA PRO A 33 -9.96 -6.89 -16.45
C PRO A 33 -11.41 -7.36 -16.49
N GLU A 34 -12.23 -6.96 -15.53
CA GLU A 34 -13.61 -7.43 -15.36
C GLU A 34 -14.62 -6.67 -16.22
N VAL A 35 -14.20 -5.63 -16.94
CA VAL A 35 -15.10 -4.74 -17.68
C VAL A 35 -14.69 -4.54 -19.13
N ILE A 36 -15.69 -4.36 -19.99
CA ILE A 36 -15.50 -4.02 -21.40
C ILE A 36 -16.25 -2.72 -21.70
N GLY A 37 -15.54 -1.72 -22.22
CA GLY A 37 -16.19 -0.47 -22.65
C GLY A 37 -17.26 -0.73 -23.74
N VAL A 38 -18.39 -0.03 -23.67
CA VAL A 38 -19.54 -0.27 -24.58
C VAL A 38 -19.22 -0.07 -26.07
N ARG A 39 -18.18 0.73 -26.38
CA ARG A 39 -17.70 0.98 -27.74
C ARG A 39 -16.55 0.05 -28.17
N SER A 40 -16.11 -0.85 -27.29
CA SER A 40 -15.07 -1.81 -27.63
C SER A 40 -15.61 -2.83 -28.63
N PRO A 41 -14.85 -3.19 -29.68
CA PRO A 41 -15.22 -4.33 -30.53
C PRO A 41 -15.46 -5.61 -29.73
N LEU A 42 -14.79 -5.77 -28.58
CA LEU A 42 -15.00 -6.92 -27.68
C LEU A 42 -16.42 -7.03 -27.15
N ALA A 43 -17.16 -5.92 -27.06
CA ALA A 43 -18.54 -5.92 -26.62
C ALA A 43 -19.45 -6.70 -27.59
N THR A 44 -19.09 -6.78 -28.87
CA THR A 44 -19.88 -7.50 -29.89
C THR A 44 -19.31 -8.88 -30.23
N THR A 45 -18.01 -9.12 -29.99
CA THR A 45 -17.39 -10.41 -30.31
C THR A 45 -17.54 -11.46 -29.21
N LEU A 46 -17.67 -11.07 -27.94
CA LEU A 46 -17.90 -12.03 -26.85
C LEU A 46 -19.38 -12.45 -26.79
N PRO A 47 -19.67 -13.73 -26.46
CA PRO A 47 -21.04 -14.22 -26.29
C PRO A 47 -21.84 -13.37 -25.29
N ALA A 48 -23.15 -13.23 -25.48
CA ALA A 48 -23.99 -12.44 -24.58
C ALA A 48 -23.91 -12.90 -23.11
N GLY A 49 -23.86 -14.22 -22.87
CA GLY A 49 -23.72 -14.80 -21.53
C GLY A 49 -22.34 -14.61 -20.89
N ALA A 50 -21.35 -14.06 -21.61
CA ALA A 50 -20.08 -13.66 -21.02
C ALA A 50 -20.14 -12.31 -20.28
N PHE A 51 -21.33 -11.69 -20.21
CA PHE A 51 -21.58 -10.43 -19.53
C PHE A 51 -22.64 -10.60 -18.46
N PHE A 52 -22.57 -9.76 -17.42
CA PHE A 52 -23.66 -9.64 -16.46
C PHE A 52 -24.92 -9.17 -17.18
N GLN A 53 -26.05 -9.80 -16.85
CA GLN A 53 -27.34 -9.52 -17.44
C GLN A 53 -28.46 -9.60 -16.42
N ARG A 54 -29.53 -8.84 -16.63
CA ARG A 54 -30.82 -9.01 -15.95
C ARG A 54 -31.91 -8.96 -17.00
N ASP A 55 -32.82 -9.92 -16.96
CA ASP A 55 -33.92 -10.05 -17.94
C ASP A 55 -33.42 -10.06 -19.40
N GLY A 56 -32.25 -10.69 -19.63
CA GLY A 56 -31.59 -10.76 -20.95
C GLY A 56 -30.91 -9.45 -21.39
N VAL A 57 -30.92 -8.41 -20.57
CA VAL A 57 -30.30 -7.11 -20.86
C VAL A 57 -28.97 -6.99 -20.12
N ARG A 58 -27.90 -6.62 -20.84
CA ARG A 58 -26.57 -6.42 -20.24
C ARG A 58 -26.57 -5.29 -19.22
N ILE A 59 -25.93 -5.52 -18.09
CA ILE A 59 -25.69 -4.47 -17.10
C ILE A 59 -24.56 -3.57 -17.62
N THR A 60 -24.80 -2.27 -17.59
CA THR A 60 -23.85 -1.24 -17.99
C THR A 60 -23.74 -0.20 -16.90
N GLU A 61 -22.53 0.06 -16.44
CA GLU A 61 -22.25 1.10 -15.45
C GLU A 61 -21.13 2.00 -15.98
N ARG A 62 -21.35 3.31 -15.98
CA ARG A 62 -20.39 4.32 -16.48
C ARG A 62 -19.80 3.97 -17.86
N GLY A 63 -20.64 3.49 -18.77
CA GLY A 63 -20.23 3.14 -20.14
C GLY A 63 -19.38 1.87 -20.27
N ARG A 64 -19.45 0.97 -19.30
CA ARG A 64 -18.73 -0.31 -19.28
C ARG A 64 -19.69 -1.46 -18.96
N HIS A 65 -19.57 -2.57 -19.68
CA HIS A 65 -20.24 -3.83 -19.39
C HIS A 65 -19.39 -4.68 -18.46
N GLN A 66 -19.99 -5.23 -17.41
CA GLN A 66 -19.33 -6.21 -16.52
C GLN A 66 -19.28 -7.58 -17.20
N LEU A 67 -18.11 -8.21 -17.19
CA LEU A 67 -17.93 -9.59 -17.61
C LEU A 67 -18.45 -10.56 -16.55
N ASP A 68 -19.04 -11.65 -16.98
CA ASP A 68 -19.38 -12.77 -16.11
C ASP A 68 -18.30 -13.84 -16.17
N LEU A 69 -17.34 -13.78 -15.24
CA LEU A 69 -16.27 -14.76 -15.10
C LEU A 69 -16.74 -16.19 -14.80
N ARG A 70 -18.04 -16.45 -14.57
CA ARG A 70 -18.59 -17.81 -14.55
C ARG A 70 -18.64 -18.42 -15.96
N HIS A 71 -18.70 -17.59 -16.99
CA HIS A 71 -18.71 -18.02 -18.38
C HIS A 71 -17.28 -18.26 -18.92
N PRO A 72 -17.00 -19.41 -19.57
CA PRO A 72 -15.65 -19.76 -20.02
C PRO A 72 -15.06 -18.79 -21.04
N ALA A 73 -15.89 -18.21 -21.93
CA ALA A 73 -15.41 -17.23 -22.91
C ALA A 73 -14.87 -15.93 -22.25
N ALA A 74 -15.39 -15.52 -21.09
CA ALA A 74 -14.84 -14.38 -20.35
C ALA A 74 -13.45 -14.73 -19.81
N ARG A 75 -13.30 -15.87 -19.14
CA ARG A 75 -11.99 -16.34 -18.62
C ARG A 75 -10.96 -16.54 -19.74
N ALA A 76 -11.35 -17.13 -20.86
CA ALA A 76 -10.47 -17.30 -22.02
C ALA A 76 -9.97 -15.96 -22.59
N HIS A 77 -10.82 -14.93 -22.59
CA HIS A 77 -10.42 -13.58 -22.99
C HIS A 77 -9.36 -12.98 -22.03
N LEU A 78 -9.56 -13.14 -20.72
CA LEU A 78 -8.61 -12.68 -19.72
C LEU A 78 -7.29 -13.46 -19.80
N ASP A 79 -7.34 -14.78 -20.00
CA ASP A 79 -6.17 -15.64 -20.16
C ASP A 79 -5.32 -15.22 -21.38
N ALA A 80 -5.94 -15.01 -22.54
CA ALA A 80 -5.23 -14.52 -23.72
C ALA A 80 -4.65 -13.11 -23.52
N THR A 81 -5.26 -12.30 -22.65
CA THR A 81 -4.72 -10.99 -22.29
C THR A 81 -3.49 -11.11 -21.39
N LEU A 82 -3.51 -12.01 -20.41
CA LEU A 82 -2.37 -12.30 -19.54
C LEU A 82 -1.22 -12.98 -20.29
N GLU A 83 -1.51 -13.94 -21.17
CA GLU A 83 -0.48 -14.58 -22.02
C GLU A 83 0.33 -13.54 -22.79
N ARG A 84 -0.35 -12.57 -23.39
CA ARG A 84 0.31 -11.49 -24.12
C ARG A 84 1.06 -10.52 -23.19
N ILE A 85 0.45 -10.09 -22.08
CA ILE A 85 1.03 -9.06 -21.22
C ILE A 85 2.16 -9.60 -20.34
N VAL A 86 1.91 -10.72 -19.66
CA VAL A 86 2.84 -11.31 -18.71
C VAL A 86 3.78 -12.28 -19.45
N GLY A 87 3.23 -13.20 -20.24
CA GLY A 87 4.02 -14.21 -20.97
C GLY A 87 4.90 -13.61 -22.08
N GLU A 88 4.30 -12.87 -23.04
CA GLU A 88 5.06 -12.37 -24.19
C GLU A 88 5.81 -11.05 -23.94
N TRP A 89 5.27 -10.16 -23.10
CA TRP A 89 5.88 -8.84 -22.86
C TRP A 89 6.69 -8.78 -21.56
N GLY A 90 6.60 -9.79 -20.69
CA GLY A 90 7.39 -9.88 -19.46
C GLY A 90 7.02 -8.83 -18.41
N VAL A 91 5.74 -8.42 -18.34
CA VAL A 91 5.23 -7.56 -17.28
C VAL A 91 5.20 -8.35 -15.97
N GLY A 92 5.90 -7.86 -14.94
CA GLY A 92 6.04 -8.55 -13.66
C GLY A 92 5.16 -8.00 -12.54
N TYR A 93 4.41 -6.92 -12.80
CA TYR A 93 3.46 -6.34 -11.85
C TYR A 93 2.17 -5.95 -12.57
N LEU A 94 1.03 -6.33 -12.00
CA LEU A 94 -0.29 -5.89 -12.46
C LEU A 94 -1.09 -5.26 -11.34
N LYS A 95 -1.56 -4.03 -11.57
CA LYS A 95 -2.61 -3.42 -10.75
C LYS A 95 -3.96 -3.72 -11.39
N LEU A 96 -4.74 -4.58 -10.76
CA LEU A 96 -6.06 -4.99 -11.22
C LEU A 96 -7.11 -4.17 -10.51
N ASP A 97 -7.73 -3.27 -11.24
CA ASP A 97 -8.71 -2.33 -10.73
C ASP A 97 -10.14 -2.77 -11.04
N TYR A 98 -11.08 -2.21 -10.29
CA TYR A 98 -12.50 -2.48 -10.41
C TYR A 98 -13.32 -1.25 -10.02
N ASN A 99 -13.77 -0.47 -11.01
CA ASN A 99 -14.32 0.87 -10.81
C ASN A 99 -15.82 0.97 -11.18
N ILE A 100 -16.56 -0.12 -11.06
CA ILE A 100 -18.02 -0.13 -11.24
C ILE A 100 -18.72 -0.74 -10.03
N SER A 101 -20.00 -0.41 -9.86
CA SER A 101 -20.88 -1.03 -8.87
C SER A 101 -22.09 -1.62 -9.58
N VAL A 102 -22.26 -2.94 -9.48
CA VAL A 102 -23.29 -3.69 -10.23
C VAL A 102 -24.29 -4.37 -9.29
N SER A 103 -24.62 -3.74 -8.17
CA SER A 103 -25.63 -4.25 -7.23
C SER A 103 -27.00 -4.37 -7.90
N PRO A 104 -27.77 -5.46 -7.67
CA PRO A 104 -27.50 -6.58 -6.77
C PRO A 104 -26.73 -7.76 -7.41
N GLY A 105 -26.28 -7.64 -8.66
CA GLY A 105 -25.57 -8.70 -9.40
C GLY A 105 -26.24 -9.05 -10.74
N THR A 106 -26.04 -10.29 -11.18
CA THR A 106 -26.48 -10.80 -12.49
C THR A 106 -27.44 -11.98 -12.35
N LEU A 107 -28.41 -12.08 -13.25
CA LEU A 107 -29.41 -13.14 -13.30
C LEU A 107 -29.39 -13.78 -14.69
N ALA A 108 -28.49 -14.75 -14.87
CA ALA A 108 -28.45 -15.59 -16.06
C ALA A 108 -29.52 -16.69 -15.99
N PRO A 109 -29.90 -17.31 -17.12
CA PRO A 109 -30.81 -18.46 -17.10
C PRO A 109 -30.30 -19.56 -16.14
N GLY A 110 -31.14 -19.94 -15.18
CA GLY A 110 -30.80 -20.94 -14.15
C GLY A 110 -30.23 -20.36 -12.85
N ASP A 111 -29.94 -19.06 -12.78
CA ASP A 111 -29.54 -18.42 -11.53
C ASP A 111 -30.73 -18.29 -10.56
N LEU A 112 -30.46 -18.53 -9.27
CA LEU A 112 -31.47 -18.41 -8.21
C LEU A 112 -31.80 -16.95 -7.89
N SER A 113 -30.81 -16.06 -7.94
CA SER A 113 -30.96 -14.63 -7.65
C SER A 113 -29.77 -13.82 -8.19
N PRO A 114 -29.91 -12.50 -8.36
CA PRO A 114 -28.79 -11.64 -8.76
C PRO A 114 -27.58 -11.73 -7.83
N GLY A 115 -27.82 -11.79 -6.52
CA GLY A 115 -26.76 -11.90 -5.52
C GLY A 115 -26.04 -13.26 -5.58
N GLY A 116 -26.76 -14.34 -5.90
CA GLY A 116 -26.15 -15.64 -6.17
C GLY A 116 -25.23 -15.60 -7.40
N GLY A 117 -25.64 -14.89 -8.45
CA GLY A 117 -24.80 -14.67 -9.63
C GLY A 117 -23.55 -13.85 -9.33
N LEU A 118 -23.67 -12.78 -8.54
CA LEU A 118 -22.53 -11.99 -8.07
C LEU A 118 -21.54 -12.82 -7.24
N LEU A 119 -22.04 -13.63 -6.29
CA LEU A 119 -21.18 -14.51 -5.48
C LEU A 119 -20.46 -15.55 -6.35
N GLY A 120 -21.16 -16.15 -7.32
CA GLY A 120 -20.55 -17.09 -8.26
C GLY A 120 -19.47 -16.43 -9.11
N HIS A 121 -19.68 -15.19 -9.55
CA HIS A 121 -18.67 -14.40 -10.25
C HIS A 121 -17.45 -14.11 -9.38
N ALA A 122 -17.64 -13.65 -8.14
CA ALA A 122 -16.55 -13.36 -7.22
C ALA A 122 -15.66 -14.59 -6.98
N ARG A 123 -16.26 -15.78 -6.81
CA ARG A 123 -15.52 -17.05 -6.71
C ARG A 123 -14.74 -17.36 -7.99
N ALA A 124 -15.39 -17.24 -9.14
CA ALA A 124 -14.75 -17.50 -10.42
C ALA A 124 -13.60 -16.51 -10.73
N TYR A 125 -13.68 -15.27 -10.23
CA TYR A 125 -12.58 -14.29 -10.29
C TYR A 125 -11.38 -14.74 -9.45
N LEU A 126 -11.59 -15.16 -8.20
CA LEU A 126 -10.53 -15.64 -7.32
C LEU A 126 -9.89 -16.94 -7.85
N ASP A 127 -10.69 -17.86 -8.37
CA ASP A 127 -10.21 -19.09 -9.01
C ASP A 127 -9.35 -18.78 -10.24
N TRP A 128 -9.81 -17.85 -11.08
CA TRP A 128 -9.05 -17.39 -12.25
C TRP A 128 -7.74 -16.71 -11.85
N LEU A 129 -7.77 -15.83 -10.85
CA LEU A 129 -6.58 -15.12 -10.38
C LEU A 129 -5.56 -16.09 -9.77
N SER A 130 -6.01 -17.07 -8.98
CA SER A 130 -5.15 -18.11 -8.42
C SER A 130 -4.48 -18.92 -9.54
N ALA A 131 -5.25 -19.39 -10.54
CA ALA A 131 -4.70 -20.11 -11.68
C ALA A 131 -3.77 -19.25 -12.56
N ALA A 132 -3.97 -17.93 -12.62
CA ALA A 132 -3.05 -17.02 -13.27
C ALA A 132 -1.71 -16.94 -12.53
N LEU A 133 -1.72 -16.85 -11.20
CA LEU A 133 -0.52 -16.83 -10.37
C LEU A 133 0.23 -18.17 -10.39
N ASP A 134 -0.47 -19.30 -10.49
CA ASP A 134 0.16 -20.62 -10.69
C ASP A 134 0.92 -20.70 -12.02
N ARG A 135 0.37 -20.07 -13.08
CA ARG A 135 1.01 -20.01 -14.41
C ARG A 135 2.18 -19.01 -14.45
N TYR A 136 2.11 -17.95 -13.65
CA TYR A 136 3.09 -16.87 -13.61
C TYR A 136 3.53 -16.60 -12.16
N PRO A 137 4.34 -17.48 -11.55
CA PRO A 137 4.64 -17.43 -10.11
C PRO A 137 5.43 -16.19 -9.67
N ASP A 138 6.13 -15.54 -10.60
CA ASP A 138 6.89 -14.31 -10.34
C ASP A 138 6.05 -13.03 -10.52
N LEU A 139 4.79 -13.16 -10.96
CA LEU A 139 3.88 -12.03 -11.14
C LEU A 139 3.39 -11.52 -9.78
N VAL A 140 3.54 -10.21 -9.55
CA VAL A 140 2.93 -9.53 -8.41
C VAL A 140 1.62 -8.89 -8.84
N VAL A 141 0.53 -9.18 -8.11
CA VAL A 141 -0.78 -8.58 -8.35
C VAL A 141 -1.18 -7.66 -7.19
N GLU A 142 -1.49 -6.40 -7.54
CA GLU A 142 -2.16 -5.44 -6.66
C GLU A 142 -3.67 -5.45 -6.94
N ASN A 143 -4.46 -5.84 -5.94
CA ASN A 143 -5.91 -5.69 -5.96
C ASN A 143 -6.29 -4.24 -5.66
N CYS A 144 -7.17 -3.69 -6.51
CA CYS A 144 -7.64 -2.32 -6.43
C CYS A 144 -9.12 -2.26 -6.80
N ALA A 145 -9.86 -1.35 -6.15
CA ALA A 145 -11.19 -0.95 -6.55
C ALA A 145 -11.39 0.49 -6.11
N SER A 146 -11.04 1.44 -6.98
CA SER A 146 -10.85 2.87 -6.64
C SER A 146 -10.15 3.06 -5.28
N GLY A 147 -8.99 2.40 -5.14
CA GLY A 147 -8.34 2.17 -3.86
C GLY A 147 -8.85 0.89 -3.18
N GLY A 148 -9.38 1.03 -1.97
CA GLY A 148 -9.71 -0.09 -1.07
C GLY A 148 -11.17 -0.56 -1.06
N MET A 149 -12.02 -0.22 -2.04
CA MET A 149 -13.46 -0.58 -1.99
C MET A 149 -13.74 -2.08 -2.15
N ARG A 150 -12.73 -2.87 -2.55
CA ARG A 150 -12.74 -4.34 -2.60
C ARG A 150 -11.59 -4.91 -1.77
N MET A 151 -11.39 -4.37 -0.57
CA MET A 151 -10.48 -4.91 0.43
C MET A 151 -11.25 -5.91 1.32
N ASP A 152 -11.17 -7.19 0.97
CA ASP A 152 -11.81 -8.28 1.70
C ASP A 152 -10.84 -9.46 1.87
N GLY A 153 -11.09 -10.30 2.87
CA GLY A 153 -10.19 -11.41 3.21
C GLY A 153 -10.02 -12.45 2.10
N ALA A 154 -11.00 -12.63 1.22
CA ALA A 154 -10.90 -13.60 0.13
C ALA A 154 -9.98 -13.06 -0.98
N SER A 155 -10.10 -11.76 -1.30
CA SER A 155 -9.17 -11.07 -2.22
C SER A 155 -7.74 -11.04 -1.67
N LEU A 156 -7.56 -10.73 -0.38
CA LEU A 156 -6.24 -10.69 0.29
C LEU A 156 -5.56 -12.06 0.42
N ALA A 157 -6.33 -13.15 0.42
CA ALA A 157 -5.79 -14.51 0.43
C ALA A 157 -5.14 -14.91 -0.90
N VAL A 158 -5.41 -14.17 -1.99
CA VAL A 158 -4.92 -14.48 -3.34
C VAL A 158 -3.96 -13.41 -3.86
N ALA A 159 -4.29 -12.13 -3.71
CA ALA A 159 -3.46 -11.03 -4.20
C ALA A 159 -2.30 -10.71 -3.25
N GLN A 160 -1.12 -10.40 -3.80
CA GLN A 160 0.07 -10.09 -3.00
C GLN A 160 0.03 -8.67 -2.41
N LEU A 161 -0.67 -7.75 -3.09
CA LEU A 161 -0.77 -6.35 -2.71
C LEU A 161 -2.23 -5.88 -2.76
N GLN A 162 -2.55 -4.87 -1.96
CA GLN A 162 -3.87 -4.25 -1.91
C GLN A 162 -3.73 -2.73 -1.86
N SER A 163 -4.27 -2.00 -2.84
CA SER A 163 -4.37 -0.54 -2.75
C SER A 163 -5.24 -0.16 -1.55
N THR A 164 -4.75 0.74 -0.70
CA THR A 164 -5.51 1.18 0.49
C THR A 164 -6.55 2.24 0.16
N SER A 165 -6.20 3.27 -0.62
CA SER A 165 -7.09 4.37 -0.99
C SER A 165 -6.56 5.17 -2.18
N ASP A 166 -7.49 5.75 -2.96
CA ASP A 166 -7.21 6.76 -3.99
C ASP A 166 -7.09 8.19 -3.43
N GLN A 167 -7.25 8.40 -2.11
CA GLN A 167 -7.04 9.72 -1.49
C GLN A 167 -5.61 10.20 -1.76
N GLN A 168 -5.46 11.39 -2.34
CA GLN A 168 -4.15 11.96 -2.70
C GLN A 168 -3.75 13.12 -1.79
N ASP A 169 -4.71 13.71 -1.07
CA ASP A 169 -4.45 14.82 -0.16
C ASP A 169 -3.63 14.30 1.04
N PRO A 170 -2.40 14.82 1.23
CA PRO A 170 -1.55 14.35 2.29
C PRO A 170 -2.17 14.56 3.67
N LEU A 171 -2.98 15.60 3.91
CA LEU A 171 -3.63 15.85 5.20
C LEU A 171 -4.79 14.89 5.50
N HIS A 172 -5.40 14.30 4.47
CA HIS A 172 -6.52 13.37 4.64
C HIS A 172 -6.08 11.90 4.70
N TYR A 173 -4.84 11.60 4.31
CA TYR A 173 -4.34 10.24 4.26
C TYR A 173 -4.00 9.59 5.63
N PRO A 174 -3.48 10.32 6.65
CA PRO A 174 -3.00 9.70 7.89
C PRO A 174 -4.03 8.82 8.62
N PRO A 175 -5.33 9.22 8.75
CA PRO A 175 -6.32 8.33 9.34
C PRO A 175 -6.49 7.02 8.57
N ILE A 176 -6.36 7.05 7.24
CA ILE A 176 -6.44 5.87 6.36
C ILE A 176 -5.22 4.98 6.57
N ALA A 177 -4.01 5.54 6.47
CA ALA A 177 -2.76 4.80 6.65
C ALA A 177 -2.67 4.14 8.04
N ALA A 178 -3.04 4.87 9.09
CA ALA A 178 -3.02 4.35 10.45
C ALA A 178 -4.10 3.30 10.72
N SER A 179 -5.25 3.35 10.03
CA SER A 179 -6.33 2.37 10.18
C SER A 179 -6.18 1.15 9.27
N ALA A 180 -5.43 1.25 8.17
CA ALA A 180 -5.30 0.18 7.18
C ALA A 180 -4.89 -1.19 7.77
N PRO A 181 -3.96 -1.26 8.77
CA PRO A 181 -3.60 -2.53 9.42
C PRO A 181 -4.73 -3.25 10.17
N THR A 182 -5.92 -2.64 10.31
CA THR A 182 -7.12 -3.34 10.82
C THR A 182 -7.73 -4.30 9.81
N ALA A 183 -7.46 -4.11 8.52
CA ALA A 183 -8.09 -4.85 7.43
C ALA A 183 -7.09 -5.50 6.47
N VAL A 184 -5.86 -5.00 6.36
CA VAL A 184 -4.82 -5.54 5.48
C VAL A 184 -3.48 -5.64 6.22
N PRO A 185 -2.72 -6.75 6.09
CA PRO A 185 -1.38 -6.85 6.65
C PRO A 185 -0.45 -5.73 6.14
N PRO A 186 0.44 -5.16 7.00
CA PRO A 186 1.31 -4.05 6.61
C PRO A 186 2.15 -4.32 5.36
N GLU A 187 2.60 -5.55 5.16
CA GLU A 187 3.38 -6.02 4.02
C GLU A 187 2.59 -6.19 2.72
N GLN A 188 1.25 -6.23 2.79
CA GLN A 188 0.34 -6.27 1.64
C GLN A 188 -0.27 -4.89 1.32
N GLY A 189 -0.44 -4.02 2.32
CA GLY A 189 -1.09 -2.72 2.18
C GLY A 189 -0.28 -1.73 1.33
N ALA A 190 -0.65 -1.55 0.06
CA ALA A 190 -0.04 -0.62 -0.87
C ALA A 190 -0.52 0.82 -0.60
N VAL A 191 0.40 1.64 -0.08
CA VAL A 191 0.17 3.05 0.25
C VAL A 191 0.80 3.93 -0.82
N TRP A 192 -0.05 4.63 -1.56
CA TRP A 192 0.38 5.54 -2.61
C TRP A 192 0.74 6.91 -2.03
N ALA A 193 2.00 7.32 -2.18
CA ALA A 193 2.52 8.62 -1.78
C ALA A 193 2.74 9.50 -3.01
N TYR A 194 2.19 10.72 -2.98
CA TYR A 194 2.17 11.65 -4.10
C TYR A 194 2.90 12.96 -3.77
N PRO A 195 4.21 12.97 -3.48
CA PRO A 195 4.93 14.22 -3.33
C PRO A 195 4.88 15.01 -4.65
N GLN A 196 4.66 16.32 -4.58
CA GLN A 196 4.53 17.20 -5.75
C GLN A 196 5.65 18.25 -5.81
N PRO A 197 6.03 18.74 -7.00
CA PRO A 197 7.08 19.75 -7.15
C PRO A 197 6.71 21.11 -6.52
N GLU A 198 5.43 21.41 -6.36
CA GLU A 198 4.92 22.59 -5.66
C GLU A 198 4.99 22.48 -4.13
N PHE A 199 5.22 21.29 -3.56
CA PHE A 199 5.29 21.09 -2.12
C PHE A 199 6.61 21.56 -1.52
N GLY A 200 6.53 22.17 -0.34
CA GLY A 200 7.67 22.47 0.50
C GLY A 200 8.30 21.22 1.13
N PRO A 201 9.48 21.34 1.78
CA PRO A 201 10.16 20.20 2.41
C PRO A 201 9.30 19.45 3.44
N ASP A 202 8.57 20.18 4.28
CA ASP A 202 7.73 19.59 5.34
C ASP A 202 6.56 18.78 4.74
N GLU A 203 5.92 19.29 3.68
CA GLU A 203 4.82 18.62 2.98
C GLU A 203 5.29 17.34 2.26
N ILE A 204 6.47 17.38 1.63
CA ILE A 204 7.09 16.20 1.00
C ILE A 204 7.41 15.14 2.06
N ALA A 205 8.06 15.54 3.16
CA ALA A 205 8.37 14.64 4.25
C ALA A 205 7.08 14.05 4.86
N PHE A 206 6.05 14.87 5.08
CA PHE A 206 4.76 14.44 5.60
C PHE A 206 4.08 13.39 4.68
N THR A 207 4.05 13.67 3.37
CA THR A 207 3.46 12.79 2.36
C THR A 207 4.16 11.43 2.32
N LEU A 208 5.50 11.44 2.30
CA LEU A 208 6.30 10.20 2.24
C LEU A 208 6.21 9.40 3.54
N GLY A 209 6.21 10.08 4.69
CA GLY A 209 6.10 9.46 6.01
C GLY A 209 4.81 8.66 6.20
N GLY A 210 3.73 9.08 5.53
CA GLY A 210 2.44 8.36 5.46
C GLY A 210 2.53 6.93 4.94
N ALA A 211 3.56 6.60 4.16
CA ALA A 211 3.66 5.32 3.45
C ALA A 211 4.69 4.34 4.03
N LEU A 212 5.54 4.79 4.98
CA LEU A 212 6.75 4.05 5.37
C LEU A 212 6.48 2.76 6.16
N LEU A 213 5.31 2.64 6.79
CA LEU A 213 4.86 1.44 7.51
C LEU A 213 3.89 0.57 6.70
N GLY A 214 3.77 0.83 5.40
CA GLY A 214 3.08 -0.04 4.44
C GLY A 214 3.98 -0.33 3.23
N ARG A 215 3.41 -0.87 2.16
CA ARG A 215 4.09 -1.01 0.86
C ARG A 215 4.03 0.31 0.09
N ILE A 216 5.07 1.13 0.23
CA ILE A 216 5.14 2.41 -0.47
C ILE A 216 5.04 2.26 -1.99
N HIS A 217 4.10 2.99 -2.57
CA HIS A 217 3.96 3.24 -4.00
C HIS A 217 4.23 4.71 -4.25
N LEU A 218 5.33 5.01 -4.92
CA LEU A 218 5.72 6.39 -5.19
C LEU A 218 5.08 6.86 -6.50
N SER A 219 4.40 8.00 -6.45
CA SER A 219 3.73 8.63 -7.59
C SER A 219 3.96 10.16 -7.57
N GLY A 220 3.35 10.87 -8.51
CA GLY A 220 3.54 12.32 -8.70
C GLY A 220 4.58 12.68 -9.76
N HIS A 221 4.86 13.97 -9.91
CA HIS A 221 5.74 14.52 -10.94
C HIS A 221 7.20 14.64 -10.47
N LEU A 222 7.81 13.50 -10.15
CA LEU A 222 9.21 13.44 -9.70
C LEU A 222 10.19 14.02 -10.72
N ASP A 223 9.85 13.93 -12.00
CA ASP A 223 10.61 14.48 -13.13
C ASP A 223 10.68 16.01 -13.14
N HIS A 224 9.79 16.68 -12.41
CA HIS A 224 9.76 18.14 -12.25
C HIS A 224 10.34 18.61 -10.91
N MET A 225 10.76 17.71 -10.03
CA MET A 225 11.27 18.07 -8.71
C MET A 225 12.70 18.61 -8.77
N SER A 226 13.00 19.56 -7.89
CA SER A 226 14.37 20.04 -7.68
C SER A 226 15.27 18.96 -7.07
N PRO A 227 16.61 19.08 -7.21
CA PRO A 227 17.54 18.14 -6.58
C PRO A 227 17.35 17.98 -5.07
N ALA A 228 16.99 19.06 -4.36
CA ALA A 228 16.72 19.03 -2.93
C ALA A 228 15.45 18.23 -2.60
N GLN A 229 14.37 18.40 -3.36
CA GLN A 229 13.14 17.61 -3.20
C GLN A 229 13.37 16.13 -3.53
N LEU A 230 14.12 15.81 -4.58
CA LEU A 230 14.51 14.43 -4.90
C LEU A 230 15.39 13.80 -3.81
N ALA A 231 16.19 14.59 -3.08
CA ALA A 231 16.96 14.09 -1.94
C ALA A 231 16.03 13.62 -0.81
N LEU A 232 14.97 14.37 -0.49
CA LEU A 232 13.95 13.96 0.50
C LEU A 232 13.26 12.65 0.11
N VAL A 233 12.93 12.50 -1.18
CA VAL A 233 12.36 11.24 -1.71
C VAL A 233 13.34 10.08 -1.52
N ARG A 234 14.62 10.28 -1.86
CA ARG A 234 15.65 9.22 -1.70
C ARG A 234 15.84 8.82 -0.25
N GLU A 235 15.83 9.79 0.65
CA GLU A 235 15.96 9.58 2.09
C GLU A 235 14.80 8.73 2.62
N ALA A 236 13.55 9.11 2.33
CA ALA A 236 12.37 8.33 2.75
C ALA A 236 12.39 6.90 2.18
N ILE A 237 12.84 6.71 0.94
CA ILE A 237 12.98 5.38 0.33
C ILE A 237 14.11 4.59 1.00
N ALA A 238 15.19 5.23 1.44
CA ALA A 238 16.24 4.56 2.22
C ALA A 238 15.71 4.10 3.57
N VAL A 239 14.93 4.93 4.26
CA VAL A 239 14.23 4.57 5.50
C VAL A 239 13.31 3.37 5.27
N TYR A 240 12.43 3.41 4.27
CA TYR A 240 11.56 2.28 3.95
C TYR A 240 12.35 0.99 3.68
N LYS A 241 13.48 1.07 2.95
CA LYS A 241 14.34 -0.09 2.71
C LYS A 241 14.94 -0.67 3.99
N SER A 242 15.16 0.15 5.02
CA SER A 242 15.65 -0.30 6.33
C SER A 242 14.57 -0.93 7.21
N VAL A 243 13.28 -0.67 6.94
CA VAL A 243 12.14 -1.13 7.76
C VAL A 243 11.39 -2.29 7.10
N ARG A 244 11.29 -2.33 5.77
CA ARG A 244 10.39 -3.23 5.02
C ARG A 244 10.56 -4.73 5.28
N ALA A 245 11.72 -5.16 5.78
CA ALA A 245 12.00 -6.56 6.09
C ALA A 245 11.23 -7.04 7.33
N ASP A 246 10.87 -6.11 8.21
CA ASP A 246 10.16 -6.39 9.46
C ASP A 246 8.64 -6.43 9.28
N LEU A 247 8.12 -5.77 8.24
CA LEU A 247 6.68 -5.63 7.99
C LEU A 247 5.93 -6.98 7.93
N PRO A 248 6.44 -8.06 7.29
CA PRO A 248 5.71 -9.33 7.19
C PRO A 248 5.40 -10.01 8.52
N GLY A 249 6.19 -9.73 9.57
CA GLY A 249 5.97 -10.26 10.91
C GLY A 249 5.41 -9.23 11.88
N ALA A 250 5.11 -8.02 11.41
CA ALA A 250 4.77 -6.92 12.27
C ALA A 250 3.32 -6.98 12.75
N VAL A 251 3.12 -6.74 14.05
CA VAL A 251 1.79 -6.68 14.66
C VAL A 251 1.41 -5.22 14.96
N PRO A 252 0.30 -4.70 14.44
CA PRO A 252 -0.09 -3.32 14.66
C PRO A 252 -0.58 -3.06 16.09
N PHE A 253 -0.33 -1.83 16.56
CA PHE A 253 -0.91 -1.28 17.79
C PHE A 253 -1.18 0.22 17.60
N TRP A 254 -2.09 0.79 18.40
CA TRP A 254 -2.54 2.18 18.23
C TRP A 254 -2.36 2.97 19.54
N PRO A 255 -1.22 3.64 19.74
CA PRO A 255 -0.93 4.36 20.99
C PRO A 255 -1.96 5.44 21.34
N LEU A 256 -2.59 6.05 20.32
CA LEU A 256 -3.62 7.08 20.49
C LEU A 256 -5.04 6.54 20.24
N GLY A 257 -5.20 5.22 20.10
CA GLY A 257 -6.42 4.60 19.60
C GLY A 257 -6.54 4.68 18.07
N LEU A 258 -7.60 4.05 17.53
CA LEU A 258 -7.92 4.19 16.11
C LEU A 258 -8.27 5.65 15.80
N PRO A 259 -7.70 6.24 14.74
CA PRO A 259 -7.87 7.67 14.47
C PRO A 259 -9.28 8.00 14.00
N GLY A 260 -9.82 9.10 14.51
CA GLY A 260 -10.94 9.81 13.90
C GLY A 260 -10.51 10.56 12.64
N TRP A 261 -11.45 10.79 11.73
CA TRP A 261 -11.18 11.47 10.45
C TRP A 261 -10.58 12.88 10.62
N THR A 262 -10.97 13.59 11.69
CA THR A 262 -10.57 14.98 11.98
C THR A 262 -9.55 15.11 13.10
N ASP A 263 -8.97 14.02 13.60
CA ASP A 263 -8.02 14.08 14.72
C ASP A 263 -6.76 14.86 14.34
N ALA A 264 -6.38 15.81 15.19
CA ALA A 264 -5.17 16.61 14.99
C ALA A 264 -3.89 15.76 14.94
N TRP A 265 -3.89 14.64 15.68
CA TRP A 265 -2.81 13.67 15.74
C TRP A 265 -3.31 12.28 15.35
N CYS A 266 -2.57 11.61 14.46
CA CYS A 266 -2.74 10.19 14.15
C CYS A 266 -1.45 9.45 14.53
N ALA A 267 -1.58 8.21 14.99
CA ALA A 267 -0.42 7.37 15.27
C ALA A 267 -0.69 5.91 14.87
N LEU A 268 0.34 5.27 14.31
CA LEU A 268 0.37 3.84 14.02
C LEU A 268 1.65 3.24 14.61
N GLY A 269 1.49 2.24 15.45
CA GLY A 269 2.57 1.40 15.94
C GLY A 269 2.63 0.07 15.20
N LEU A 270 3.82 -0.42 14.89
CA LEU A 270 4.07 -1.79 14.40
C LEU A 270 5.14 -2.46 15.27
N ARG A 271 4.83 -3.61 15.87
CA ARG A 271 5.80 -4.39 16.66
C ARG A 271 6.40 -5.53 15.84
N ALA A 272 7.72 -5.58 15.75
CA ALA A 272 8.48 -6.62 15.06
C ALA A 272 9.64 -7.11 15.96
N GLY A 273 9.41 -8.20 16.68
CA GLY A 273 10.37 -8.71 17.68
C GLY A 273 10.62 -7.70 18.80
N ASP A 274 11.90 -7.41 19.06
CA ASP A 274 12.35 -6.40 20.04
C ASP A 274 12.28 -4.95 19.51
N THR A 275 11.88 -4.79 18.25
CA THR A 275 11.72 -3.48 17.62
C THR A 275 10.24 -3.10 17.58
N SER A 276 9.92 -1.84 17.86
CA SER A 276 8.63 -1.24 17.56
C SER A 276 8.83 0.01 16.72
N TYR A 277 8.08 0.14 15.63
CA TYR A 277 8.02 1.34 14.81
C TYR A 277 6.79 2.14 15.21
N VAL A 278 6.92 3.46 15.35
CA VAL A 278 5.80 4.36 15.63
C VAL A 278 5.81 5.49 14.60
N SER A 279 4.85 5.48 13.68
CA SER A 279 4.54 6.61 12.82
C SER A 279 3.60 7.57 13.54
N LEU A 280 3.92 8.85 13.48
CA LEU A 280 3.15 9.96 14.02
C LEU A 280 2.87 10.97 12.93
N TRP A 281 1.64 11.45 12.86
CA TRP A 281 1.25 12.54 11.97
C TRP A 281 0.54 13.62 12.79
N ARG A 282 1.14 14.81 12.83
CA ARG A 282 0.55 16.02 13.36
C ARG A 282 0.03 16.87 12.20
N ARG A 283 -1.29 16.95 12.10
CA ARG A 283 -1.97 17.79 11.11
C ARG A 283 -2.27 19.18 11.65
N ASP A 284 -2.52 19.27 12.95
CA ASP A 284 -2.83 20.51 13.68
C ASP A 284 -2.54 20.29 15.19
N GLY A 285 -2.91 21.24 16.04
CA GLY A 285 -2.90 21.13 17.50
C GLY A 285 -1.53 21.39 18.12
N ALA A 286 -1.38 20.99 19.38
CA ALA A 286 -0.17 21.20 20.17
C ALA A 286 1.06 20.51 19.56
N ALA A 287 2.23 21.09 19.80
CA ALA A 287 3.55 20.59 19.38
C ALA A 287 3.93 19.27 20.04
N GLY A 288 3.53 19.09 21.31
CA GLY A 288 3.83 17.93 22.11
C GLY A 288 2.74 16.86 22.10
N ARG A 289 3.16 15.60 22.12
CA ARG A 289 2.27 14.45 22.31
C ARG A 289 2.95 13.34 23.12
N VAL A 290 2.17 12.73 24.02
CA VAL A 290 2.59 11.55 24.79
C VAL A 290 1.88 10.33 24.23
N LEU A 291 2.64 9.26 23.99
CA LEU A 291 2.15 8.01 23.39
C LEU A 291 2.41 6.86 24.36
N PRO A 292 1.36 6.21 24.90
CA PRO A 292 1.53 5.01 25.71
C PRO A 292 1.97 3.83 24.83
N VAL A 293 3.02 3.13 25.26
CA VAL A 293 3.58 1.94 24.60
C VAL A 293 3.75 0.82 25.65
N PRO A 294 2.64 0.33 26.24
CA PRO A 294 2.67 -0.49 27.45
C PRO A 294 3.39 -1.83 27.31
N HIS A 295 3.51 -2.38 26.09
CA HIS A 295 4.26 -3.62 25.86
C HIS A 295 5.78 -3.48 26.04
N LEU A 296 6.28 -2.25 26.16
CA LEU A 296 7.69 -1.96 26.46
C LEU A 296 7.92 -1.59 27.93
N ALA A 297 6.90 -1.70 28.79
CA ALA A 297 7.03 -1.39 30.22
C ALA A 297 8.17 -2.18 30.88
N GLY A 298 9.01 -1.47 31.64
CA GLY A 298 10.15 -2.08 32.34
C GLY A 298 11.34 -2.50 31.46
N ARG A 299 11.29 -2.26 30.14
CA ARG A 299 12.43 -2.50 29.23
C ARG A 299 13.36 -1.29 29.19
N ASP A 300 14.63 -1.52 28.83
CA ASP A 300 15.52 -0.44 28.42
C ASP A 300 15.27 -0.18 26.94
N VAL A 301 14.86 1.04 26.56
CA VAL A 301 14.41 1.33 25.19
C VAL A 301 15.18 2.50 24.62
N HIS A 302 15.80 2.27 23.47
CA HIS A 302 16.39 3.32 22.66
C HIS A 302 15.38 3.82 21.63
N ALA A 303 15.11 5.13 21.63
CA ALA A 303 14.27 5.79 20.64
C ALA A 303 15.12 6.52 19.59
N GLU A 304 14.93 6.18 18.33
CA GLU A 304 15.64 6.73 17.17
C GLU A 304 14.62 7.31 16.19
N ILE A 305 14.80 8.55 15.75
CA ILE A 305 13.98 9.12 14.65
C ILE A 305 14.56 8.65 13.33
N LEU A 306 13.76 7.95 12.52
CA LEU A 306 14.14 7.47 11.20
C LEU A 306 13.73 8.44 10.09
N HIS A 307 12.57 9.10 10.21
CA HIS A 307 12.05 10.00 9.18
C HIS A 307 11.32 11.21 9.78
N PRO A 308 11.53 12.41 9.22
CA PRO A 308 12.65 12.76 8.34
C PRO A 308 13.96 12.75 9.13
N ALA A 309 15.11 12.52 8.48
CA ALA A 309 16.42 12.47 9.11
C ALA A 309 16.83 13.84 9.70
N ALA A 310 16.47 14.92 9.01
CA ALA A 310 16.58 16.28 9.54
C ALA A 310 15.35 16.65 10.40
N ALA A 311 14.94 15.74 11.29
CA ALA A 311 13.74 15.90 12.10
C ALA A 311 13.72 17.23 12.84
N ALA A 312 12.66 17.98 12.59
CA ALA A 312 12.29 19.19 13.28
C ALA A 312 11.63 18.86 14.64
N GLY A 313 12.16 17.90 15.41
CA GLY A 313 11.50 17.42 16.62
C GLY A 313 12.39 16.52 17.48
N THR A 314 11.95 16.27 18.70
CA THR A 314 12.63 15.42 19.68
C THR A 314 11.74 14.28 20.15
N VAL A 315 12.37 13.17 20.52
CA VAL A 315 11.71 12.00 21.11
C VAL A 315 12.42 11.62 22.40
N GLU A 316 11.66 11.33 23.44
CA GLU A 316 12.15 10.89 24.75
C GLU A 316 11.35 9.68 25.21
N TRP A 317 12.04 8.59 25.56
CA TRP A 317 11.41 7.43 26.19
C TRP A 317 11.38 7.59 27.71
N ARG A 318 10.20 7.42 28.32
CA ARG A 318 10.02 7.44 29.78
C ARG A 318 9.60 6.08 30.29
N ALA A 319 10.56 5.37 30.90
CA ALA A 319 10.38 3.98 31.33
C ALA A 319 9.36 3.79 32.47
N GLU A 320 9.16 4.79 33.34
CA GLU A 320 8.23 4.70 34.48
C GLU A 320 6.77 4.54 34.02
N GLY A 321 6.38 5.24 32.95
CA GLY A 321 5.04 5.17 32.35
C GLY A 321 4.94 4.29 31.10
N ALA A 322 6.06 3.77 30.60
CA ALA A 322 6.16 3.15 29.28
C ALA A 322 5.66 4.09 28.15
N GLU A 323 6.12 5.34 28.18
CA GLU A 323 5.63 6.41 27.33
C GLU A 323 6.70 6.92 26.37
N LEU A 324 6.33 7.15 25.12
CA LEU A 324 7.11 7.93 24.17
C LEU A 324 6.61 9.38 24.19
N HIS A 325 7.45 10.31 24.61
CA HIS A 325 7.20 11.74 24.59
C HIS A 325 7.78 12.30 23.30
N VAL A 326 6.97 13.04 22.55
CA VAL A 326 7.34 13.59 21.24
C VAL A 326 7.05 15.08 21.25
N GLU A 327 8.02 15.88 20.82
CA GLU A 327 7.85 17.30 20.54
C GLU A 327 8.19 17.57 19.08
N LEU A 328 7.27 18.17 18.34
CA LEU A 328 7.50 18.63 16.96
C LEU A 328 7.59 20.15 16.93
N GLU A 329 8.42 20.68 16.04
CA GLU A 329 8.49 22.11 15.76
C GLU A 329 7.09 22.70 15.52
N PRO A 330 6.89 24.01 15.71
CA PRO A 330 5.56 24.63 15.63
C PRO A 330 4.87 24.47 14.27
N ARG A 331 5.63 24.18 13.20
CA ARG A 331 5.13 24.06 11.82
C ARG A 331 4.27 22.81 11.64
N THR A 332 3.19 22.96 10.90
CA THR A 332 2.28 21.89 10.49
C THR A 332 2.05 21.96 8.98
N PRO A 333 1.86 20.81 8.30
CA PRO A 333 1.86 19.45 8.85
C PRO A 333 3.27 18.91 9.15
N ALA A 334 3.36 17.97 10.08
CA ALA A 334 4.63 17.33 10.46
C ALA A 334 4.44 15.82 10.74
N CYS A 335 5.41 15.01 10.34
CA CYS A 335 5.38 13.56 10.51
C CYS A 335 6.70 13.07 11.10
N LEU A 336 6.64 12.09 12.00
CA LEU A 336 7.79 11.31 12.42
C LEU A 336 7.57 9.82 12.21
N LEU A 337 8.63 9.12 11.84
CA LEU A 337 8.74 7.68 12.07
C LEU A 337 9.84 7.45 13.11
N VAL A 338 9.49 6.78 14.20
CA VAL A 338 10.39 6.48 15.31
C VAL A 338 10.59 4.97 15.41
N ARG A 339 11.84 4.54 15.58
CA ARG A 339 12.19 3.16 15.96
C ARG A 339 12.45 3.13 17.47
N LEU A 340 11.77 2.21 18.14
CA LEU A 340 11.98 1.87 19.55
C LEU A 340 12.63 0.49 19.59
N THR A 341 13.86 0.39 20.09
CA THR A 341 14.58 -0.89 20.23
C THR A 341 14.68 -1.23 21.70
N ALA A 342 14.10 -2.36 22.11
CA ALA A 342 14.18 -2.83 23.48
C ALA A 342 15.44 -3.68 23.71
N GLY A 343 16.27 -3.30 24.67
CA GLY A 343 17.35 -4.11 25.20
C GLY A 343 16.93 -4.83 26.49
N ASP A 344 17.60 -5.94 26.79
CA ASP A 344 17.50 -6.58 28.10
C ASP A 344 18.26 -5.76 29.15
N ARG A 345 17.65 -5.53 30.31
CA ARG A 345 18.19 -4.70 31.41
C ARG A 345 19.47 -5.26 32.08
N GLU A 346 20.08 -6.34 31.58
CA GLU A 346 21.07 -7.13 32.34
C GLU A 346 22.55 -6.71 32.20
N ASN A 347 22.91 -5.66 31.46
CA ASN A 347 24.33 -5.29 31.28
C ASN A 347 24.76 -3.90 31.79
N ALA A 348 23.86 -3.10 32.37
CA ALA A 348 24.25 -1.77 32.87
C ALA A 348 24.96 -1.78 34.24
N SER A 349 25.01 -2.91 34.96
CA SER A 349 25.57 -3.00 36.32
C SER A 349 26.99 -3.58 36.41
N LYS A 350 27.65 -3.94 35.29
CA LYS A 350 28.99 -4.55 35.31
C LYS A 350 30.16 -3.62 34.94
N SER A 351 29.95 -2.33 34.69
CA SER A 351 31.05 -1.40 34.35
C SER A 351 31.59 -0.53 35.50
N PHE A 352 31.07 -0.67 36.73
CA PHE A 352 31.64 0.00 37.91
C PHE A 352 31.96 -1.01 39.02
N GLY A 353 33.18 -1.54 39.00
CA GLY A 353 33.69 -2.30 40.14
C GLY A 353 34.99 -3.05 39.86
N THR A 354 36.04 -2.69 40.61
CA THR A 354 37.30 -3.43 40.84
C THR A 354 38.52 -3.12 39.96
N GLY A 355 38.97 -1.86 40.02
CA GLY A 355 40.41 -1.55 39.93
C GLY A 355 41.01 -1.47 41.34
N ARG A 356 41.29 -2.61 41.97
CA ARG A 356 42.07 -2.66 43.22
C ARG A 356 43.56 -2.71 42.86
N SER A 357 44.28 -1.73 43.39
CA SER A 357 45.73 -1.61 43.43
C SER A 357 46.42 -2.91 43.89
N THR A 358 47.43 -3.35 43.14
CA THR A 358 48.51 -4.18 43.67
C THR A 358 49.82 -3.44 43.42
N GLN A 359 50.36 -2.86 44.51
CA GLN A 359 51.78 -2.64 44.70
C GLN A 359 52.31 -3.83 45.52
N ASP A 360 53.60 -4.10 45.33
CA ASP A 360 54.51 -4.99 46.06
C ASP A 360 54.83 -6.33 45.37
N GLY A 361 56.10 -6.43 44.96
CA GLY A 361 56.76 -7.59 44.35
C GLY A 361 57.90 -7.17 43.43
#